data_AF-A0A536GBJ7-F1
#
_entry.id   AF-A0A536GBJ7-F1
#
_cell.length_a   1.000
_cell.length_b   1.000
_cell.length_c   1.000
_cell.angle_alpha   90.00
_cell.angle_beta   90.00
_cell.angle_gamma   90.00
#
_symmetry.space_group_name_H-M   'P 1'
#
loop_
_entity.id
_entity.type
_entity.pdbx_description
1 polymer ?
#
loop_
_entity_poly.entity_id
_entity_poly.type
_entity_poly.pdbx_seq_one_letter_code
_entity_poly.pdbx_strand_id
1 'polypeptide(L)' 'MLFGYCLMHTVGKDVVREAMNNLLSRSDEVWVFGRLSLGVKVQVGIAKRLNKSVRYFDISDLPVAVMPISEETAQEELRD' A
#
# COMPACT_ATOMS: atom_id res chain seq x y z
N MET A 1 9.84 2.39 -4.57
CA MET A 1 8.58 1.62 -4.76
C MET A 1 7.84 2.14 -6.00
N LEU A 2 7.06 1.29 -6.67
CA LEU A 2 6.25 1.67 -7.86
C LEU A 2 5.36 2.92 -7.62
N PHE A 3 4.88 3.07 -6.39
CA PHE A 3 4.14 4.25 -5.92
C PHE A 3 4.84 5.58 -6.22
N GLY A 4 6.16 5.66 -6.02
CA GLY A 4 6.94 6.88 -6.25
C GLY A 4 6.95 7.32 -7.72
N TYR A 5 7.07 6.36 -8.65
CA TYR A 5 7.00 6.66 -10.09
C TYR A 5 5.61 7.15 -10.52
N CYS A 6 4.55 6.62 -9.90
CA CYS A 6 3.18 7.08 -10.14
C CYS A 6 2.96 8.52 -9.66
N LEU A 7 3.48 8.88 -8.48
CA LEU A 7 3.30 10.20 -7.88
C LEU A 7 4.13 11.28 -8.58
N MET A 8 5.40 10.99 -8.87
CA MET A 8 6.34 11.98 -9.40
C MET A 8 6.18 12.20 -10.91
N HIS A 9 5.32 11.43 -11.58
CA HIS A 9 5.12 11.46 -13.03
C HIS A 9 6.42 11.30 -13.84
N THR A 10 7.43 10.65 -13.27
CA THR A 10 8.74 10.42 -13.90
C THR A 10 8.72 9.29 -14.92
N VAL A 11 7.65 8.50 -14.95
CA VAL A 11 7.43 7.38 -15.86
C VAL A 11 6.02 7.45 -16.45
N GLY A 12 5.86 7.02 -17.70
CA GLY A 12 4.57 6.94 -18.39
C GLY A 12 3.51 6.15 -17.59
N LYS A 13 2.27 6.64 -17.60
CA LYS A 13 1.16 6.02 -16.84
C LYS A 13 0.82 4.61 -17.32
N ASP A 14 1.01 4.34 -18.59
CA ASP A 14 0.92 3.02 -19.22
C ASP A 14 1.93 2.04 -18.61
N VAL A 15 3.20 2.41 -18.55
CA VAL A 15 4.27 1.59 -17.96
C VAL A 15 4.01 1.32 -16.48
N VAL A 16 3.56 2.34 -15.73
CA VAL A 16 3.19 2.18 -14.31
C VAL A 16 2.03 1.19 -14.13
N ARG A 17 1.02 1.24 -15.01
CA ARG A 17 -0.12 0.30 -14.96
C ARG A 17 0.29 -1.13 -15.29
N GLU A 18 1.13 -1.32 -16.30
CA GLU A 18 1.65 -2.64 -16.67
C GLU A 18 2.47 -3.23 -15.51
N ALA A 19 3.37 -2.44 -14.94
CA ALA A 19 4.16 -2.85 -13.78
C ALA A 19 3.27 -3.23 -12.58
N MET A 20 2.17 -2.49 -12.33
CA MET A 20 1.23 -2.82 -11.26
C MET A 20 0.50 -4.15 -11.53
N ASN A 21 0.05 -4.37 -12.76
CA ASN A 21 -0.61 -5.62 -13.14
C ASN A 21 0.34 -6.83 -12.98
N ASN A 22 1.61 -6.67 -13.36
CA ASN A 22 2.64 -7.69 -13.20
C ASN A 22 2.96 -7.97 -11.72
N LEU A 23 2.83 -6.96 -10.85
CA LEU A 23 3.01 -7.14 -9.42
C LEU A 23 1.83 -7.92 -8.84
N LEU A 24 0.59 -7.51 -9.16
CA LEU A 24 -0.63 -8.19 -8.75
C LEU A 24 -0.70 -9.66 -9.18
N SER A 25 -0.25 -9.98 -10.41
CA SER A 25 -0.28 -11.36 -10.90
C SER A 25 0.63 -12.29 -10.10
N ARG A 26 1.75 -11.76 -9.60
CA ARG A 26 2.78 -12.49 -8.83
C ARG A 26 2.55 -12.50 -7.33
N SER A 27 1.72 -11.60 -6.80
CA SER A 27 1.38 -11.57 -5.38
C SER A 27 0.39 -12.68 -4.99
N ASP A 28 0.52 -13.24 -3.80
CA ASP A 28 -0.46 -14.18 -3.24
C ASP A 28 -1.65 -13.44 -2.61
N GLU A 29 -1.39 -12.30 -1.97
CA GLU A 29 -2.37 -11.46 -1.31
C GLU A 29 -2.24 -9.98 -1.70
N VAL A 30 -3.35 -9.25 -1.58
CA VAL A 30 -3.43 -7.80 -1.82
C VAL A 30 -3.98 -7.11 -0.59
N TRP A 31 -3.20 -6.19 -0.04
CA TRP A 31 -3.56 -5.46 1.17
C TRP A 31 -3.86 -4.00 0.80
N VAL A 32 -4.99 -3.50 1.30
CA VAL A 32 -5.54 -2.19 0.96
C VAL A 32 -5.72 -1.40 2.24
N PHE A 33 -5.15 -0.20 2.28
CA PHE A 33 -5.19 0.67 3.45
C PHE A 33 -6.05 1.90 3.18
N GLY A 34 -7.03 2.15 4.05
CA GLY A 34 -7.85 3.35 4.03
C GLY A 34 -8.92 3.37 2.92
N ARG A 35 -9.40 4.58 2.61
CA ARG A 35 -10.47 4.78 1.63
C ARG A 35 -9.97 4.59 0.20
N LEU A 36 -10.75 3.87 -0.60
CA LEU A 36 -10.39 3.52 -1.97
C LEU A 36 -10.53 4.70 -2.95
N SER A 37 -9.42 5.13 -3.53
CA SER A 37 -9.44 5.96 -4.74
C SER A 37 -9.95 5.17 -5.94
N LEU A 38 -10.37 5.87 -7.01
CA LEU A 38 -10.85 5.21 -8.24
C LEU A 38 -9.79 4.28 -8.84
N GLY A 39 -8.52 4.70 -8.86
CA GLY A 39 -7.41 3.87 -9.35
C GLY A 39 -7.24 2.60 -8.52
N VAL A 40 -7.35 2.69 -7.19
CA VAL A 40 -7.25 1.51 -6.32
C VAL A 40 -8.45 0.58 -6.51
N LYS A 41 -9.67 1.10 -6.73
CA LYS A 41 -10.86 0.27 -7.04
C LYS A 41 -10.62 -0.60 -8.28
N VAL A 42 -10.00 -0.05 -9.33
CA VAL A 42 -9.64 -0.80 -10.55
C VAL A 42 -8.67 -1.94 -10.22
N GLN A 43 -7.62 -1.66 -9.45
CA GLN A 43 -6.60 -2.65 -9.07
C GLN A 43 -7.19 -3.77 -8.18
N VAL A 44 -8.03 -3.41 -7.21
CA VAL A 44 -8.80 -4.38 -6.40
C VAL A 44 -9.70 -5.24 -7.28
N GLY A 45 -10.34 -4.66 -8.30
CA GLY A 45 -11.13 -5.41 -9.27
C GLY A 45 -10.30 -6.41 -10.07
N ILE A 46 -9.08 -6.04 -10.48
CA ILE A 46 -8.13 -6.94 -11.15
C ILE A 46 -7.70 -8.07 -10.20
N ALA A 47 -7.31 -7.74 -8.98
CA ALA A 47 -6.92 -8.72 -7.96
C ALA A 47 -8.02 -9.76 -7.70
N LYS A 48 -9.27 -9.32 -7.57
CA LYS A 48 -10.44 -10.21 -7.41
C LYS A 48 -10.63 -11.11 -8.63
N ARG A 49 -10.48 -10.60 -9.85
CA ARG A 49 -10.54 -11.42 -11.08
C ARG A 49 -9.42 -12.46 -11.16
N LEU A 50 -8.27 -12.17 -10.57
CA LEU A 50 -7.14 -13.10 -10.45
C LEU A 50 -7.25 -14.04 -9.25
N ASN A 51 -8.41 -14.10 -8.58
CA ASN A 51 -8.65 -14.90 -7.36
C ASN A 51 -7.64 -14.64 -6.23
N LYS A 52 -7.13 -13.42 -6.13
CA LYS A 52 -6.22 -13.02 -5.04
C LYS A 52 -7.01 -12.75 -3.76
N SER A 53 -6.45 -13.14 -2.62
CA SER A 53 -6.99 -12.76 -1.31
C SER A 53 -6.83 -11.25 -1.13
N VAL A 54 -7.92 -10.52 -0.88
CA VAL A 54 -7.89 -9.06 -0.67
C VAL A 54 -8.23 -8.74 0.78
N ARG A 55 -7.30 -8.10 1.49
CA ARG A 55 -7.45 -7.66 2.87
C ARG A 55 -7.58 -6.14 2.94
N TYR A 56 -8.47 -5.65 3.78
CA TYR A 56 -8.74 -4.23 3.97
C TYR A 56 -8.37 -3.84 5.40
N PHE A 57 -7.63 -2.74 5.53
CA PHE A 57 -7.16 -2.19 6.78
C PHE A 57 -7.65 -0.76 6.89
N ASP A 58 -8.31 -0.45 8.00
CA ASP A 58 -8.60 0.94 8.33
C ASP A 58 -7.34 1.60 8.90
N ILE A 59 -7.10 2.82 8.47
CA ILE A 59 -5.98 3.67 8.91
C ILE A 59 -6.47 5.06 9.30
N SER A 60 -7.78 5.20 9.54
CA SER A 60 -8.40 6.46 9.92
C SER A 60 -7.94 6.96 11.30
N ASP A 61 -7.44 6.06 12.15
CA ASP A 61 -6.98 6.34 13.52
C ASP A 61 -5.45 6.29 13.67
N LEU A 62 -4.70 6.47 12.58
CA LEU A 62 -3.24 6.55 12.67
C LEU A 62 -2.79 7.88 13.30
N PRO A 63 -1.65 7.90 14.02
CA PRO A 63 -1.11 9.13 14.59
C PRO A 63 -0.81 10.16 13.50
N VAL A 64 -1.03 11.44 13.82
CA VAL A 64 -0.83 12.57 12.90
C VAL A 64 0.60 12.64 12.37
N ALA A 65 1.58 12.21 13.17
CA ALA A 65 2.98 12.12 12.77
C ALA A 65 3.65 10.90 13.41
N VAL A 66 4.56 10.30 12.66
CA VAL A 66 5.53 9.33 13.17
C VAL A 66 6.84 10.08 13.38
N MET A 67 7.23 10.25 14.64
CA MET A 67 8.44 10.99 15.01
C MET A 67 9.58 10.01 15.28
N PRO A 68 10.83 10.35 14.93
CA PRO A 68 11.98 9.55 15.33
C PRO A 68 12.09 9.55 16.86
N ILE A 69 12.46 8.40 17.41
CA ILE A 69 12.80 8.22 18.83
C ILE A 69 14.28 7.82 18.94
N SER A 70 14.87 7.97 20.13
CA SER A 70 16.23 7.48 20.37
C SER A 70 16.25 5.95 20.52
N GLU A 71 17.44 5.34 20.41
CA GLU A 71 17.60 3.89 20.61
C GLU A 71 17.20 3.49 22.04
N GLU A 72 17.54 4.33 23.03
CA GLU A 72 17.17 4.10 24.42
C GLU A 72 15.65 4.01 24.57
N THR A 73 14.90 4.99 24.03
CA THR A 73 13.42 4.97 24.06
C THR A 73 12.83 3.79 23.30
N ALA A 74 13.48 3.34 22.21
CA ALA A 74 12.99 2.20 21.43
C ALA A 74 13.11 0.85 22.16
N GLN A 75 13.99 0.75 23.16
CA GLN A 75 14.24 -0.45 23.95
C GLN A 75 13.46 -0.47 25.28
N GLU A 76 12.77 0.62 25.63
CA GLU A 76 11.92 0.65 26.82
C GLU A 76 10.73 -0.31 26.64
N GLU A 77 10.64 -1.33 27.49
CA GLU A 77 9.43 -2.15 27.56
C GLU A 77 8.32 -1.34 28.23
N LEU A 78 7.29 -1.00 27.45
CA LEU A 78 6.06 -0.44 27.97
C LEU A 78 5.44 -1.47 28.94
N ARG A 79 5.45 -1.16 30.23
CA ARG A 79 4.67 -1.90 31.22
C ARG A 79 3.21 -1.42 31.10
N ASP A 80 2.33 -2.32 30.68
CA ASP A 80 0.88 -2.11 30.65
C ASP A 80 0.29 -1.70 32.00
#